data_AF-A0A671Q497-F1
#
_entry.id   AF-A0A671Q497-F1
#
_cell.length_a   1.000
_cell.length_b   1.000
_cell.length_c   1.000
_cell.angle_alpha   90.00
_cell.angle_beta   90.00
_cell.angle_gamma   90.00
#
_symmetry.space_group_name_H-M   'P 1'
#
loop_
_entity.id
_entity.type
_entity.pdbx_description
1 polymer ?
#
loop_
_entity_poly.entity_id
_entity_poly.type
_entity_poly.pdbx_seq_one_letter_code
_entity_poly.pdbx_strand_id
1 'polypeptide(L)'
;MANEPRDPMQLEKPMFILGNGEVYRNQTEVKMSQIVLPCHANYCGELSAGQLLKWMDSTACLSAERHAGCSCITASVDDIHFETTIGVGQVVNITAKVNRAFTSSMEVGILVSCEDLFSDRQWKVCHAFATFVARRTEAGKVQLKQVIPRTQAEQMEYSLAAERRRMRLIHAEIINDLLSSCSSQTVSECLDYQEAVPAERTRVESVELVLPPHANHQVSTFGGQIMAWMENVATISARCTVPILLQSNLMIKKDI
;
A
#
# COMPACT_ATOMS: atom_id res chain seq x y z
N MET A 1 -9.26 15.49 46.34
CA MET A 1 -8.53 14.39 45.68
C MET A 1 -8.84 14.50 44.20
N ALA A 2 -7.90 15.04 43.43
CA ALA A 2 -8.07 15.32 42.01
C ALA A 2 -8.07 14.00 41.22
N ASN A 3 -9.08 13.81 40.36
CA ASN A 3 -9.12 12.75 39.37
C ASN A 3 -8.04 13.05 38.32
N GLU A 4 -7.05 12.17 38.19
CA GLU A 4 -6.15 12.19 37.04
C GLU A 4 -6.91 11.83 35.76
N PRO A 5 -6.61 12.47 34.62
CA PRO A 5 -7.23 12.12 33.35
C PRO A 5 -6.65 10.78 32.87
N ARG A 6 -7.50 9.76 32.72
CA ARG A 6 -7.12 8.51 32.05
C ARG A 6 -6.87 8.82 30.57
N ASP A 7 -5.64 8.57 30.13
CA ASP A 7 -5.23 8.61 28.73
C ASP A 7 -6.04 7.57 27.90
N PRO A 8 -6.80 7.99 26.87
CA PRO A 8 -7.68 7.10 26.13
C PRO A 8 -6.98 6.15 25.14
N MET A 9 -5.63 6.09 25.04
CA MET A 9 -4.98 5.41 23.91
C MET A 9 -4.05 4.22 24.23
N GLN A 10 -3.95 3.74 25.47
CA GLN A 10 -3.35 2.42 25.73
C GLN A 10 -4.39 1.30 25.62
N LEU A 11 -4.86 1.03 24.39
CA LEU A 11 -5.53 -0.23 24.11
C LEU A 11 -4.45 -1.31 23.98
N GLU A 12 -3.88 -1.76 25.10
CA GLU A 12 -3.02 -2.94 25.11
C GLU A 12 -3.80 -4.10 24.47
N LYS A 13 -3.36 -4.56 23.30
CA LYS A 13 -3.97 -5.71 22.64
C LYS A 13 -3.89 -6.88 23.63
N PRO A 14 -5.02 -7.52 23.97
CA PRO A 14 -5.02 -8.58 24.97
C PRO A 14 -4.03 -9.66 24.57
N MET A 15 -3.08 -9.93 25.46
CA MET A 15 -1.98 -10.85 25.25
C MET A 15 -2.53 -12.27 25.26
N PHE A 16 -2.61 -12.92 24.10
CA PHE A 16 -3.04 -14.31 24.04
C PHE A 16 -1.86 -15.20 24.47
N ILE A 17 -1.99 -15.89 25.60
CA ILE A 17 -0.95 -16.76 26.16
C ILE A 17 -1.28 -18.21 25.79
N LEU A 18 -0.32 -18.90 25.19
CA LEU A 18 -0.41 -20.32 24.85
C LEU A 18 -0.41 -21.18 26.13
N GLY A 19 -0.91 -22.42 26.05
CA GLY A 19 -0.98 -23.33 27.20
C GLY A 19 0.36 -23.67 27.87
N ASN A 20 1.48 -23.30 27.25
CA ASN A 20 2.84 -23.42 27.78
C ASN A 20 3.38 -22.11 28.42
N GLY A 21 2.56 -21.05 28.53
CA GLY A 21 2.96 -19.76 29.10
C GLY A 21 3.61 -18.78 28.10
N GLU A 22 3.77 -19.15 26.83
CA GLU A 22 4.36 -18.27 25.82
C GLU A 22 3.33 -17.29 25.24
N VAL A 23 3.75 -16.03 25.02
CA VAL A 23 2.94 -15.03 24.32
C VAL A 23 2.79 -15.43 22.85
N TYR A 24 1.55 -15.63 22.42
CA TYR A 24 1.27 -15.92 21.02
C TYR A 24 1.64 -14.72 20.14
N ARG A 25 2.46 -15.01 19.13
CA ARG A 25 2.76 -14.10 18.04
C ARG A 25 2.37 -14.77 16.73
N ASN A 26 1.70 -14.01 15.87
CA ASN A 26 1.42 -14.48 14.54
C ASN A 26 2.74 -14.65 13.79
N GLN A 27 3.05 -15.87 13.35
CA GLN A 27 4.34 -16.19 12.72
C GLN A 27 4.58 -15.47 11.39
N THR A 28 3.51 -14.98 10.76
CA THR A 28 3.60 -14.21 9.52
C THR A 28 3.80 -12.71 9.77
N GLU A 29 3.63 -12.24 11.00
CA GLU A 29 3.72 -10.81 11.33
C GLU A 29 5.13 -10.26 11.06
N VAL A 30 5.18 -9.17 10.29
CA VAL A 30 6.37 -8.38 9.99
C VAL A 30 6.13 -6.97 10.50
N LYS A 31 7.17 -6.38 11.10
CA LYS A 31 7.18 -4.97 11.50
C LYS A 31 8.34 -4.25 10.84
N MET A 32 8.09 -3.03 10.42
CA MET A 32 9.08 -2.09 9.91
C MET A 32 8.87 -0.74 10.60
N SER A 33 9.96 -0.15 11.08
CA SER A 33 9.97 1.20 11.64
C SER A 33 10.96 2.03 10.86
N GLN A 34 10.54 3.21 10.38
CA GLN A 34 11.36 4.10 9.55
C GLN A 34 11.20 5.53 10.01
N ILE A 35 12.31 6.22 10.26
CA ILE A 35 12.31 7.67 10.42
C ILE A 35 12.10 8.35 9.07
N VAL A 36 11.20 9.33 9.01
CA VAL A 36 11.00 10.13 7.81
C VAL A 36 12.16 11.11 7.67
N LEU A 37 13.00 10.89 6.68
CA LEU A 37 14.13 11.74 6.33
C LEU A 37 13.71 12.74 5.25
N PRO A 38 14.46 13.84 5.04
CA PRO A 38 14.18 14.79 3.97
C PRO A 38 14.10 14.15 2.57
N CYS A 39 14.87 13.10 2.30
CA CYS A 39 14.82 12.38 1.02
C CYS A 39 13.56 11.52 0.83
N HIS A 40 12.79 11.28 1.90
CA HIS A 40 11.51 10.57 1.86
C HIS A 40 10.33 11.54 1.65
N ALA A 41 10.57 12.85 1.78
CA ALA A 41 9.54 13.85 1.78
C ALA A 41 9.22 14.37 0.38
N ASN A 42 7.97 14.79 0.20
CA ASN A 42 7.50 15.60 -0.89
C ASN A 42 7.95 17.06 -0.72
N TYR A 43 7.66 17.89 -1.72
CA TYR A 43 7.90 19.34 -1.75
C TYR A 43 7.31 20.14 -0.56
N CYS A 44 6.32 19.61 0.16
CA CYS A 44 5.73 20.25 1.34
C CYS A 44 6.47 19.87 2.64
N GLY A 45 7.50 19.02 2.59
CA GLY A 45 8.18 18.53 3.79
C GLY A 45 7.41 17.41 4.51
N GLU A 46 6.44 16.78 3.85
CA GLU A 46 5.67 15.64 4.34
C GLU A 46 6.10 14.38 3.60
N LEU A 47 5.96 13.19 4.21
CA LEU A 47 6.26 11.92 3.59
C LEU A 47 5.54 11.77 2.25
N SER A 48 6.28 11.45 1.19
CA SER A 48 5.69 11.10 -0.11
C SER A 48 4.82 9.86 0.03
N ALA A 49 3.61 9.91 -0.52
CA ALA A 49 2.70 8.77 -0.52
C ALA A 49 3.32 7.58 -1.28
N GLY A 50 4.05 7.82 -2.38
CA GLY A 50 4.80 6.80 -3.09
C GLY A 50 5.85 6.11 -2.21
N GLN A 51 6.58 6.86 -1.40
CA GLN A 51 7.55 6.28 -0.47
C GLN A 51 6.87 5.42 0.60
N LEU A 52 5.73 5.86 1.13
CA LEU A 52 4.94 5.09 2.09
C LEU A 52 4.42 3.78 1.46
N LEU A 53 3.86 3.85 0.24
CA LEU A 53 3.38 2.68 -0.51
C LEU A 53 4.51 1.67 -0.74
N LYS A 54 5.73 2.14 -1.02
CA LYS A 54 6.90 1.28 -1.19
C LYS A 54 7.26 0.53 0.10
N TRP A 55 7.23 1.20 1.26
CA TRP A 55 7.48 0.55 2.55
C TRP A 55 6.36 -0.41 2.96
N MET A 56 5.10 -0.03 2.71
CA MET A 56 3.93 -0.88 2.95
C MET A 56 4.03 -2.19 2.16
N ASP A 57 4.27 -2.10 0.85
CA ASP A 57 4.41 -3.26 -0.02
C ASP A 57 5.60 -4.14 0.38
N SER A 58 6.76 -3.55 0.69
CA SER A 58 7.95 -4.30 1.13
C SER A 58 7.66 -5.10 2.41
N THR A 59 6.98 -4.48 3.36
CA THR A 59 6.62 -5.11 4.65
C THR A 59 5.59 -6.22 4.45
N ALA A 60 4.60 -5.99 3.60
CA ALA A 60 3.56 -6.96 3.28
C ALA A 60 4.07 -8.15 2.45
N CYS A 61 4.96 -7.89 1.49
CA CYS A 61 5.62 -8.90 0.69
C CYS A 61 6.44 -9.84 1.58
N LEU A 62 7.23 -9.29 2.52
CA LEU A 62 7.97 -10.11 3.47
C LEU A 62 7.05 -10.99 4.34
N SER A 63 5.87 -10.48 4.73
CA SER A 63 4.87 -11.28 5.46
C SER A 63 4.32 -12.41 4.59
N ALA A 64 4.04 -12.13 3.32
CA ALA A 64 3.58 -13.13 2.36
C ALA A 64 4.65 -14.21 2.10
N GLU A 65 5.90 -13.82 1.89
CA GLU A 65 7.03 -14.73 1.65
C GLU A 65 7.32 -15.60 2.88
N ARG A 66 7.23 -15.06 4.10
CA ARG A 66 7.32 -15.84 5.35
C ARG A 66 6.29 -16.95 5.41
N HIS A 67 5.07 -16.68 4.96
CA HIS A 67 4.00 -17.68 4.93
C HIS A 67 4.17 -18.69 3.78
N ALA A 68 4.53 -18.21 2.59
CA ALA A 68 4.64 -19.02 1.38
C ALA A 68 5.90 -19.90 1.34
N GLY A 69 6.98 -19.49 2.02
CA GLY A 69 8.30 -20.13 1.92
C GLY A 69 8.92 -20.02 0.52
N CYS A 70 8.47 -19.08 -0.30
CA CYS A 70 8.98 -18.80 -1.64
C CYS A 70 8.63 -17.34 -2.02
N SER A 71 9.13 -16.86 -3.16
CA SER A 71 8.94 -15.47 -3.54
C SER A 71 7.48 -15.15 -3.85
N CYS A 72 7.06 -13.95 -3.47
CA CYS A 72 5.73 -13.43 -3.71
C CYS A 72 5.78 -12.16 -4.56
N ILE A 73 4.74 -11.96 -5.36
CA ILE A 73 4.52 -10.71 -6.10
C ILE A 73 3.19 -10.09 -5.69
N THR A 74 3.14 -8.77 -5.71
CA THR A 74 1.92 -8.00 -5.47
C THR A 74 0.99 -8.16 -6.67
N ALA A 75 -0.19 -8.70 -6.44
CA ALA A 75 -1.21 -8.89 -7.48
C ALA A 75 -2.23 -7.76 -7.49
N SER A 76 -2.63 -7.28 -6.32
CA SER A 76 -3.53 -6.13 -6.18
C SER A 76 -3.36 -5.48 -4.81
N VAL A 77 -3.76 -4.22 -4.72
CA VAL A 77 -3.88 -3.49 -3.46
C VAL A 77 -5.29 -2.90 -3.43
N ASP A 78 -5.93 -3.00 -2.27
CA ASP A 78 -7.28 -2.44 -2.05
C ASP A 78 -7.21 -0.93 -1.86
N ASP A 79 -8.37 -0.29 -1.79
CA ASP A 79 -8.49 1.14 -1.52
C ASP A 79 -7.76 1.51 -0.22
N ILE A 80 -6.85 2.49 -0.33
CA ILE A 80 -6.09 3.03 0.78
C ILE A 80 -6.53 4.46 1.02
N HIS A 81 -6.90 4.75 2.27
CA HIS A 81 -7.26 6.09 2.71
C HIS A 81 -6.22 6.55 3.72
N PHE A 82 -5.52 7.65 3.40
CA PHE A 82 -4.55 8.27 4.31
C PHE A 82 -5.30 9.28 5.18
N GLU A 83 -5.44 8.99 6.47
CA GLU A 83 -6.19 9.83 7.41
C GLU A 83 -5.39 11.07 7.86
N THR A 84 -4.06 10.97 7.86
CA THR A 84 -3.14 12.00 8.35
C THR A 84 -1.85 12.03 7.55
N THR A 85 -1.28 13.23 7.40
CA THR A 85 0.07 13.40 6.82
C THR A 85 1.13 13.11 7.87
N ILE A 86 2.32 12.74 7.41
CA ILE A 86 3.48 12.42 8.25
C ILE A 86 4.61 13.37 7.91
N GLY A 87 5.14 14.09 8.89
CA GLY A 87 6.22 15.05 8.71
C GLY A 87 7.62 14.42 8.79
N VAL A 88 8.61 15.13 8.24
CA VAL A 88 10.03 14.81 8.45
C VAL A 88 10.37 14.80 9.94
N GLY A 89 11.17 13.81 10.36
CA GLY A 89 11.56 13.59 11.75
C GLY A 89 10.62 12.69 12.55
N GLN A 90 9.39 12.48 12.07
CA GLN A 90 8.47 11.51 12.66
C GLN A 90 8.84 10.08 12.26
N VAL A 91 8.35 9.08 13.02
CA VAL A 91 8.63 7.67 12.76
C VAL A 91 7.37 6.96 12.28
N VAL A 92 7.47 6.31 11.13
CA VAL A 92 6.43 5.46 10.56
C VAL A 92 6.63 4.04 11.07
N ASN A 93 5.56 3.46 11.60
CA ASN A 93 5.48 2.09 12.07
C ASN A 93 4.50 1.30 11.20
N ILE A 94 5.00 0.30 10.50
CA ILE A 94 4.21 -0.53 9.59
C ILE A 94 4.21 -1.95 10.16
N THR A 95 3.01 -2.50 10.37
CA THR A 95 2.82 -3.90 10.73
C THR A 95 2.02 -4.59 9.64
N ALA A 96 2.53 -5.69 9.10
CA ALA A 96 1.82 -6.52 8.14
C ALA A 96 1.72 -7.97 8.61
N LYS A 97 0.61 -8.63 8.30
CA LYS A 97 0.42 -10.08 8.56
C LYS A 97 -0.53 -10.70 7.55
N VAL A 98 -0.38 -12.00 7.31
CA VAL A 98 -1.32 -12.73 6.44
C VAL A 98 -2.64 -12.96 7.17
N ASN A 99 -3.72 -12.40 6.63
CA ASN A 99 -5.07 -12.61 7.17
C ASN A 99 -5.63 -13.97 6.73
N ARG A 100 -5.42 -14.32 5.45
CA ARG A 100 -5.91 -15.57 4.87
C ARG A 100 -5.11 -15.98 3.65
N ALA A 101 -4.77 -17.26 3.56
CA ALA A 101 -4.22 -17.88 2.37
C ALA A 101 -5.28 -18.67 1.61
N PHE A 102 -5.20 -18.67 0.29
CA PHE A 102 -6.10 -19.39 -0.60
C PHE A 102 -5.33 -20.51 -1.32
N THR A 103 -5.49 -20.68 -2.63
CA THR A 103 -4.73 -21.67 -3.42
C THR A 103 -3.30 -21.22 -3.65
N SER A 104 -3.09 -20.21 -4.49
CA SER A 104 -1.78 -19.63 -4.81
C SER A 104 -1.64 -18.16 -4.38
N SER A 105 -2.74 -17.56 -3.92
CA SER A 105 -2.79 -16.19 -3.44
C SER A 105 -3.11 -16.10 -1.97
N MET A 106 -2.78 -14.97 -1.35
CA MET A 106 -3.10 -14.68 0.03
C MET A 106 -3.40 -13.19 0.20
N GLU A 107 -4.24 -12.88 1.18
CA GLU A 107 -4.47 -11.50 1.61
C GLU A 107 -3.57 -11.18 2.80
N VAL A 108 -2.88 -10.04 2.71
CA VAL A 108 -2.05 -9.46 3.77
C VAL A 108 -2.72 -8.18 4.25
N GLY A 109 -2.98 -8.09 5.56
CA GLY A 109 -3.40 -6.85 6.21
C GLY A 109 -2.20 -6.00 6.58
N ILE A 110 -2.30 -4.68 6.41
CA ILE A 110 -1.23 -3.71 6.64
C ILE A 110 -1.79 -2.60 7.51
N LEU A 111 -1.22 -2.40 8.69
CA LEU A 111 -1.52 -1.30 9.60
C LEU A 111 -0.33 -0.33 9.61
N VAL A 112 -0.61 0.93 9.35
CA VAL A 112 0.37 2.01 9.44
C VAL A 112 -0.01 2.92 10.61
N SER A 113 0.93 3.12 11.52
CA SER A 113 0.88 4.16 12.54
C SER A 113 2.08 5.08 12.41
N CYS A 114 1.96 6.27 12.99
CA CYS A 114 3.01 7.25 13.08
C CYS A 114 3.22 7.60 14.56
N GLU A 115 4.47 7.85 14.93
CA GLU A 115 4.84 8.35 16.24
C GLU A 115 5.76 9.58 16.12
N ASP A 116 5.54 10.53 17.02
CA ASP A 116 6.44 11.65 17.24
C ASP A 116 7.20 11.42 18.54
N LEU A 117 8.50 11.15 18.41
CA LEU A 117 9.39 10.81 19.52
C LEU A 117 9.60 11.97 20.52
N PHE A 118 9.33 13.22 20.13
CA PHE A 118 9.51 14.38 21.01
C PHE A 118 8.26 14.68 21.82
N SER A 119 7.07 14.40 21.28
CA SER A 119 5.79 14.63 21.95
C SER A 119 5.18 13.37 22.56
N ASP A 120 5.80 12.20 22.36
CA ASP A 120 5.32 10.88 22.78
C ASP A 120 3.90 10.58 22.27
N ARG A 121 3.55 11.14 21.10
CA ARG A 121 2.25 10.96 20.47
C ARG A 121 2.32 9.87 19.42
N GLN A 122 1.35 8.97 19.43
CA GLN A 122 1.17 7.96 18.40
C GLN A 122 -0.25 8.03 17.84
N TRP A 123 -0.40 7.91 16.53
CA TRP A 123 -1.70 7.84 15.87
C TRP A 123 -1.68 6.85 14.70
N LYS A 124 -2.87 6.39 14.33
CA LYS A 124 -3.05 5.54 13.16
C LYS A 124 -3.11 6.42 11.90
N VAL A 125 -2.42 5.98 10.84
CA VAL A 125 -2.38 6.70 9.56
C VAL A 125 -3.32 6.05 8.56
N CYS A 126 -3.23 4.74 8.40
CA CYS A 126 -4.12 4.00 7.50
C CYS A 126 -4.16 2.51 7.84
N HIS A 127 -5.16 1.84 7.28
CA HIS A 127 -5.27 0.39 7.23
C HIS A 127 -5.51 -0.01 5.77
N ALA A 128 -4.73 -0.96 5.27
CA ALA A 128 -4.79 -1.39 3.89
C ALA A 128 -4.75 -2.92 3.80
N PHE A 129 -5.21 -3.44 2.67
CA PHE A 129 -5.14 -4.86 2.34
C PHE A 129 -4.50 -5.02 0.98
N ALA A 130 -3.61 -6.00 0.86
CA ALA A 130 -2.94 -6.32 -0.39
C ALA A 130 -3.05 -7.82 -0.66
N THR A 131 -3.22 -8.17 -1.93
CA THR A 131 -3.22 -9.56 -2.39
C THR A 131 -1.86 -9.89 -2.99
N PHE A 132 -1.22 -10.92 -2.45
CA PHE A 132 0.04 -11.45 -2.96
C PHE A 132 -0.17 -12.81 -3.61
N VAL A 133 0.61 -13.10 -4.65
CA VAL A 133 0.64 -14.40 -5.33
C VAL A 133 2.03 -14.99 -5.18
N ALA A 134 2.09 -16.24 -4.72
CA ALA A 134 3.33 -16.97 -4.59
C ALA A 134 3.79 -17.52 -5.94
N ARG A 135 5.09 -17.38 -6.25
CA ARG A 135 5.72 -17.90 -7.45
C ARG A 135 6.89 -18.81 -7.07
N ARG A 136 6.91 -20.02 -7.64
CA ARG A 136 8.08 -20.90 -7.63
C ARG A 136 8.81 -20.79 -8.96
N THR A 137 10.13 -20.90 -8.87
CA THR A 137 11.05 -21.03 -10.02
C THR A 137 10.91 -22.40 -10.70
N GLU A 138 10.51 -23.44 -9.97
CA GLU A 138 10.29 -24.77 -10.52
C GLU A 138 8.90 -24.90 -11.16
N ALA A 139 8.80 -25.76 -12.18
CA ALA A 139 7.56 -26.08 -12.88
C ALA A 139 6.57 -26.83 -11.97
N GLY A 140 5.81 -26.09 -11.16
CA GLY A 140 4.79 -26.65 -10.28
C GLY A 140 3.81 -25.58 -9.83
N LYS A 141 2.53 -25.96 -9.71
CA LYS A 141 1.51 -25.07 -9.12
C LYS A 141 1.81 -24.90 -7.63
N VAL A 142 1.93 -23.65 -7.18
CA VAL A 142 2.10 -23.35 -5.75
C VAL A 142 0.78 -23.59 -5.04
N GLN A 143 0.82 -24.38 -3.95
CA GLN A 143 -0.31 -24.58 -3.05
C GLN A 143 0.08 -24.11 -1.65
N LEU A 144 -0.56 -23.06 -1.19
CA LEU A 144 -0.30 -22.45 0.11
C LEU A 144 -0.97 -23.23 1.23
N LYS A 145 -0.32 -23.26 2.40
CA LYS A 145 -0.91 -23.80 3.63
C LYS A 145 -1.99 -22.82 4.11
N GLN A 146 -3.13 -23.32 4.55
CA GLN A 146 -4.16 -22.46 5.11
C GLN A 146 -3.69 -21.82 6.42
N VAL A 147 -4.00 -20.53 6.61
CA VAL A 147 -3.73 -19.82 7.87
C VAL A 147 -4.76 -20.25 8.90
N ILE A 148 -4.31 -20.59 10.11
CA ILE A 148 -5.18 -20.95 11.24
C ILE A 148 -5.27 -19.74 12.18
N PRO A 149 -6.39 -18.99 12.20
CA PRO A 149 -6.55 -17.88 13.14
C PRO A 149 -6.72 -18.40 14.57
N ARG A 150 -6.02 -17.79 15.54
CA ARG A 150 -6.07 -18.22 16.95
C ARG A 150 -6.87 -17.27 17.82
N THR A 151 -6.73 -15.96 17.60
CA THR A 151 -7.44 -14.94 18.39
C THR A 151 -8.78 -14.58 17.77
N GLN A 152 -9.70 -14.00 18.54
CA GLN A 152 -10.98 -13.49 18.03
C GLN A 152 -10.78 -12.47 16.90
N ALA A 153 -9.79 -11.58 17.03
CA ALA A 153 -9.44 -10.62 16.00
C ALA A 153 -8.98 -11.31 14.71
N GLU A 154 -8.13 -12.34 14.82
CA GLU A 154 -7.68 -13.11 13.65
C GLU A 154 -8.83 -13.89 12.99
N GLN A 155 -9.76 -14.44 13.77
CA GLN A 155 -10.93 -15.13 13.23
C GLN A 155 -11.85 -14.18 12.45
N MET A 156 -12.03 -12.96 12.97
CA MET A 156 -12.76 -11.91 12.28
C MET A 156 -12.05 -11.51 10.97
N GLU A 157 -10.75 -11.20 11.03
CA GLU A 157 -9.95 -10.82 9.85
C GLU A 157 -9.95 -11.91 8.78
N TYR A 158 -9.82 -13.19 9.17
CA TYR A 158 -9.88 -14.34 8.27
C TYR A 158 -11.22 -14.46 7.55
N SER A 159 -12.32 -14.17 8.25
CA SER A 159 -13.68 -14.20 7.70
C SER A 159 -13.89 -13.02 6.73
N LEU A 160 -13.50 -11.82 7.14
CA LEU A 160 -13.58 -10.62 6.29
C LEU A 160 -12.70 -10.70 5.04
N ALA A 161 -11.56 -11.39 5.11
CA ALA A 161 -10.67 -11.62 3.97
C ALA A 161 -11.36 -12.42 2.85
N ALA A 162 -12.25 -13.36 3.20
CA ALA A 162 -13.06 -14.08 2.22
C ALA A 162 -14.03 -13.14 1.50
N GLU A 163 -14.72 -12.28 2.26
CA GLU A 163 -15.70 -11.37 1.69
C GLU A 163 -15.04 -10.30 0.83
N ARG A 164 -13.93 -9.71 1.27
CA ARG A 164 -13.12 -8.79 0.44
C ARG A 164 -12.70 -9.45 -0.87
N ARG A 165 -12.23 -10.71 -0.84
CA ARG A 165 -11.90 -11.44 -2.06
C ARG A 165 -13.12 -11.60 -2.98
N ARG A 166 -14.28 -11.94 -2.43
CA ARG A 166 -15.53 -12.07 -3.20
C ARG A 166 -15.88 -10.73 -3.87
N MET A 167 -15.82 -9.63 -3.12
CA MET A 167 -16.05 -8.28 -3.63
C MET A 167 -15.09 -7.90 -4.75
N ARG A 168 -13.79 -8.18 -4.62
CA ARG A 168 -12.79 -7.91 -5.69
C ARG A 168 -13.14 -8.61 -7.01
N LEU A 169 -13.56 -9.87 -6.94
CA LEU A 169 -13.93 -10.65 -8.14
C LEU A 169 -15.18 -10.07 -8.81
N ILE A 170 -16.21 -9.78 -8.02
CA ILE A 170 -17.45 -9.16 -8.53
C ILE A 170 -17.16 -7.78 -9.11
N HIS A 171 -16.34 -6.97 -8.43
CA HIS A 171 -15.98 -5.63 -8.91
C HIS A 171 -15.25 -5.68 -10.25
N ALA A 172 -14.35 -6.65 -10.44
CA ALA A 172 -13.68 -6.85 -11.71
C ALA A 172 -14.65 -7.26 -12.83
N GLU A 173 -15.62 -8.13 -12.55
CA GLU A 173 -16.68 -8.51 -13.49
C GLU A 173 -17.52 -7.29 -13.90
N ILE A 174 -18.00 -6.51 -12.91
CA ILE A 174 -18.81 -5.30 -13.15
C ILE A 174 -18.07 -4.29 -14.03
N ILE A 175 -16.80 -4.01 -13.72
CA ILE A 175 -16.01 -3.06 -14.52
C ILE A 175 -15.86 -3.54 -15.96
N ASN A 176 -15.57 -4.83 -16.16
CA ASN A 176 -15.44 -5.39 -17.51
C ASN A 176 -16.75 -5.30 -18.29
N ASP A 177 -17.88 -5.58 -17.65
CA ASP A 177 -19.21 -5.47 -18.26
C ASP A 177 -19.53 -4.02 -18.64
N LEU A 178 -19.24 -3.05 -17.77
CA LEU A 178 -19.42 -1.62 -18.06
C LEU A 178 -18.56 -1.16 -19.23
N LEU A 179 -17.27 -1.55 -19.26
CA LEU A 179 -16.37 -1.21 -20.36
C LEU A 179 -16.84 -1.82 -21.69
N SER A 180 -17.40 -3.02 -21.66
CA SER A 180 -17.94 -3.69 -22.85
C SER A 180 -19.22 -3.02 -23.40
N SER A 181 -20.01 -2.37 -22.54
CA SER A 181 -21.28 -1.73 -22.93
C SER A 181 -21.12 -0.28 -23.38
N CYS A 182 -20.02 0.40 -23.01
CA CYS A 182 -19.73 1.79 -23.39
C CYS A 182 -19.24 1.99 -24.84
N SER A 183 -19.12 0.95 -25.66
CA SER A 183 -18.43 1.02 -26.96
C SER A 183 -19.17 1.74 -28.10
N SER A 184 -20.27 2.48 -27.86
CA SER A 184 -21.08 3.06 -28.95
C SER A 184 -21.70 4.45 -28.71
N GLN A 185 -21.37 5.16 -27.62
CA GLN A 185 -21.87 6.52 -27.41
C GLN A 185 -20.78 7.53 -27.78
N THR A 186 -20.86 8.07 -29.00
CA THR A 186 -20.13 9.28 -29.39
C THR A 186 -20.44 10.40 -28.40
N VAL A 187 -19.40 10.90 -27.73
CA VAL A 187 -19.43 12.05 -26.83
C VAL A 187 -19.92 13.28 -27.62
N SER A 188 -21.24 13.53 -27.60
CA SER A 188 -21.87 14.64 -28.32
C SER A 188 -22.66 15.55 -27.38
N GLU A 189 -22.20 15.71 -26.15
CA GLU A 189 -22.68 16.72 -25.20
C GLU A 189 -21.49 17.36 -24.47
N CYS A 190 -20.59 18.02 -25.20
CA CYS A 190 -19.71 19.02 -24.60
C CYS A 190 -20.53 20.30 -24.41
N LEU A 191 -21.15 20.45 -23.23
CA LEU A 191 -21.70 21.72 -22.81
C LEU A 191 -20.55 22.74 -22.71
N ASP A 192 -20.68 23.88 -23.38
CA ASP A 192 -19.75 25.02 -23.33
C ASP A 192 -19.71 25.61 -21.91
N TYR A 193 -19.01 24.95 -20.99
CA TYR A 193 -18.61 25.54 -19.72
C TYR A 193 -17.45 26.51 -20.02
N GLN A 194 -17.71 27.81 -19.90
CA GLN A 194 -16.76 28.88 -20.25
C GLN A 194 -15.44 28.85 -19.45
N GLU A 195 -15.33 28.03 -18.41
CA GLU A 195 -14.12 27.82 -17.60
C GLU A 195 -13.64 26.35 -17.58
N ALA A 196 -14.09 25.51 -18.52
CA ALA A 196 -13.62 24.14 -18.61
C ALA A 196 -12.13 24.09 -18.99
N VAL A 197 -11.34 23.35 -18.21
CA VAL A 197 -9.92 23.07 -18.52
C VAL A 197 -9.85 21.71 -19.20
N PRO A 198 -9.31 21.62 -20.43
CA PRO A 198 -9.16 20.34 -21.12
C PRO A 198 -8.23 19.38 -20.35
N ALA A 199 -8.58 18.09 -20.31
CA ALA A 199 -7.80 17.07 -19.60
C ALA A 199 -6.39 16.88 -20.18
N GLU A 200 -6.16 17.26 -21.45
CA GLU A 200 -4.85 17.22 -22.08
C GLU A 200 -3.82 18.08 -21.35
N ARG A 201 -4.26 19.14 -20.64
CA ARG A 201 -3.37 20.00 -19.84
C ARG A 201 -2.81 19.33 -18.61
N THR A 202 -3.44 18.28 -18.11
CA THR A 202 -2.96 17.51 -16.95
C THR A 202 -2.27 16.21 -17.36
N ARG A 203 -2.14 15.92 -18.66
CA ARG A 203 -1.47 14.71 -19.14
C ARG A 203 0.01 14.75 -18.80
N VAL A 204 0.48 13.70 -18.12
CA VAL A 204 1.89 13.50 -17.78
C VAL A 204 2.30 12.10 -18.22
N GLU A 205 3.48 12.00 -18.80
CA GLU A 205 4.09 10.72 -19.16
C GLU A 205 5.48 10.64 -18.51
N SER A 206 5.79 9.47 -17.94
CA SER A 206 7.12 9.18 -17.41
C SER A 206 7.55 7.79 -17.85
N VAL A 207 8.85 7.61 -18.04
CA VAL A 207 9.47 6.35 -18.40
C VAL A 207 10.57 6.06 -17.39
N GLU A 208 10.44 4.93 -16.71
CA GLU A 208 11.36 4.51 -15.65
C GLU A 208 12.04 3.20 -16.07
N LEU A 209 13.37 3.17 -15.96
CA LEU A 209 14.12 1.94 -16.20
C LEU A 209 14.08 1.05 -14.96
N VAL A 210 13.67 -0.21 -15.15
CA VAL A 210 13.73 -1.21 -14.07
C VAL A 210 15.20 -1.64 -13.90
N LEU A 211 15.76 -1.31 -12.74
CA LEU A 211 17.12 -1.63 -12.35
C LEU A 211 17.11 -2.76 -11.30
N PRO A 212 18.24 -3.44 -11.05
CA PRO A 212 18.34 -4.46 -10.01
C PRO A 212 17.72 -4.12 -8.64
N PRO A 213 17.87 -2.90 -8.07
CA PRO A 213 17.23 -2.56 -6.79
C PRO A 213 15.69 -2.45 -6.85
N HIS A 214 15.10 -2.41 -8.05
CA HIS A 214 13.64 -2.30 -8.25
C HIS A 214 12.95 -3.66 -8.29
N ALA A 215 13.72 -4.75 -8.36
CA ALA A 215 13.21 -6.10 -8.50
C ALA A 215 13.69 -7.00 -7.37
N ASN A 216 12.91 -8.06 -7.10
CA ASN A 216 13.33 -9.13 -6.22
C ASN A 216 14.43 -9.98 -6.86
N HIS A 217 14.96 -10.95 -6.10
CA HIS A 217 16.00 -11.86 -6.58
C HIS A 217 15.56 -12.77 -7.75
N GLN A 218 14.27 -12.77 -8.13
CA GLN A 218 13.71 -13.46 -9.29
C GLN A 218 13.42 -12.51 -10.47
N VAL A 219 13.96 -11.29 -10.44
CA VAL A 219 13.80 -10.27 -11.50
C VAL A 219 12.34 -9.84 -11.70
N SER A 220 11.49 -10.00 -10.68
CA SER A 220 10.15 -9.42 -10.67
C SER A 220 10.16 -8.08 -9.95
N THR A 221 9.70 -7.03 -10.61
CA THR A 221 9.62 -5.68 -10.02
C THR A 221 8.72 -5.67 -8.80
N PHE A 222 9.14 -5.00 -7.73
CA PHE A 222 8.32 -4.84 -6.53
C PHE A 222 7.08 -3.98 -6.83
N GLY A 223 5.90 -4.40 -6.37
CA GLY A 223 4.66 -3.64 -6.55
C GLY A 223 4.74 -2.25 -5.94
N GLY A 224 5.40 -2.13 -4.79
CA GLY A 224 5.65 -0.87 -4.11
C GLY A 224 6.48 0.11 -4.91
N GLN A 225 7.42 -0.38 -5.72
CA GLN A 225 8.22 0.48 -6.59
C GLN A 225 7.37 1.04 -7.74
N ILE A 226 6.50 0.21 -8.33
CA ILE A 226 5.57 0.64 -9.38
C ILE A 226 4.58 1.66 -8.83
N MET A 227 4.00 1.40 -7.65
CA MET A 227 3.08 2.32 -6.98
C MET A 227 3.75 3.68 -6.68
N ALA A 228 5.02 3.68 -6.27
CA ALA A 228 5.76 4.92 -6.03
C ALA A 228 5.93 5.75 -7.32
N TRP A 229 6.26 5.11 -8.44
CA TRP A 229 6.34 5.80 -9.73
C TRP A 229 4.98 6.33 -10.20
N MET A 230 3.92 5.52 -10.04
CA MET A 230 2.55 5.95 -10.36
C MET A 230 2.13 7.17 -9.54
N GLU A 231 2.41 7.17 -8.24
CA GLU A 231 2.10 8.31 -7.36
C GLU A 231 2.82 9.58 -7.80
N ASN A 232 4.11 9.50 -8.13
CA ASN A 232 4.86 10.66 -8.62
C ASN A 232 4.22 11.27 -9.88
N VAL A 233 3.85 10.43 -10.86
CA VAL A 233 3.21 10.88 -12.11
C VAL A 233 1.84 11.49 -11.83
N ALA A 234 1.02 10.85 -10.99
CA ALA A 234 -0.29 11.36 -10.59
C ALA A 234 -0.19 12.70 -9.88
N THR A 235 0.79 12.86 -8.99
CA THR A 235 1.04 14.11 -8.27
C THR A 235 1.49 15.24 -9.19
N ILE A 236 2.30 14.97 -10.22
CA ILE A 236 2.64 15.98 -11.24
C ILE A 236 1.38 16.37 -12.02
N SER A 237 0.60 15.38 -12.48
CA SER A 237 -0.65 15.59 -13.24
C SER A 237 -1.64 16.46 -12.47
N ALA A 238 -1.84 16.18 -11.18
CA ALA A 238 -2.74 16.94 -10.31
C ALA A 238 -2.29 18.41 -10.09
N ARG A 239 -1.00 18.71 -10.25
CA ARG A 239 -0.47 20.07 -10.11
C ARG A 239 -0.52 20.89 -11.39
N CYS A 240 -0.62 20.24 -12.56
CA CYS A 240 -0.67 20.92 -13.86
C CYS A 240 -1.90 21.83 -14.02
N THR A 241 -2.91 21.70 -13.15
CA THR A 241 -4.10 22.57 -13.08
C THR A 241 -3.85 23.91 -12.35
N VAL A 242 -2.71 24.07 -11.68
CA VAL A 242 -2.29 25.34 -11.06
C VAL A 242 -1.26 25.99 -12.00
N PRO A 243 -1.42 27.27 -12.41
CA PRO A 243 -0.42 27.95 -13.24
C PRO A 243 0.83 28.22 -12.42
N ILE A 244 1.72 27.22 -12.32
CA ILE A 244 3.05 27.38 -11.74
C ILE A 244 3.99 27.67 -12.91
N LEU A 245 4.37 28.94 -13.02
CA LEU A 245 5.51 29.42 -13.79
C LEU A 245 6.79 28.73 -13.27
N LEU A 246 7.09 27.53 -13.76
CA LEU A 246 8.42 26.93 -13.66
C LEU A 246 8.80 26.33 -15.01
N GLN A 247 9.29 27.19 -15.90
CA GLN A 247 10.26 26.76 -16.90
C GLN A 247 11.49 26.24 -16.15
N SER A 248 11.59 24.92 -16.02
CA SER A 248 12.86 24.26 -15.75
C SER A 248 13.17 23.34 -16.93
N ASN A 249 13.77 23.92 -17.96
CA ASN A 249 14.50 23.17 -18.97
C ASN A 249 15.73 22.56 -18.29
N LEU A 250 15.64 21.32 -17.81
CA LEU A 250 16.81 20.53 -17.46
C LEU A 250 17.09 19.54 -18.60
N MET A 251 17.77 20.04 -19.62
CA MET A 251 18.32 19.26 -20.72
C MET A 251 19.72 18.78 -20.30
N ILE A 252 19.82 17.58 -19.73
CA ILE A 252 21.12 16.92 -19.53
C ILE A 252 21.41 16.09 -20.78
N LYS A 253 22.18 16.68 -21.71
CA LYS A 253 22.91 15.91 -22.72
C LYS A 253 24.09 15.22 -22.03
N LYS A 254 24.15 13.89 -22.12
CA LYS A 254 25.41 13.15 -21.99
C LYS A 254 25.95 12.94 -23.40
N ASP A 255 26.89 13.79 -23.78
CA ASP A 255 27.86 13.41 -24.82
C ASP A 255 29.02 12.67 -24.13
N ILE A 256 29.61 11.76 -24.91
CA ILE A 256 30.58 10.69 -24.63
C ILE A 256 31.75 11.13 -23.74
#